data_AF-A0A3D1R3A7-F1
#
_entry.id   AF-A0A3D1R3A7-F1
#
_cell.length_a   1.000
_cell.length_b   1.000
_cell.length_c   1.000
_cell.angle_alpha   90.00
_cell.angle_beta   90.00
_cell.angle_gamma   90.00
#
_symmetry.space_group_name_H-M   'P 1'
#
loop_
_entity.id
_entity.type
_entity.pdbx_description
1 polymer ?
#
loop_
_entity_poly.entity_id
_entity_poly.type
_entity_poly.pdbx_seq_one_letter_code
_entity_poly.pdbx_strand_id
1 'polypeptide(L)'
;MPGQLALNRPQPKKGAAGVRALLARLRCIQLDPLDTLGTNADLVTLARVDGIAKGDVYRHLLPGHAFEHFAKERCLLPASAFPYYRRQAAETPWWRLGDRLERLAPQVLERVLEEVATRGP
;
A
#
# COMPACT_ATOMS: atom_id res chain seq x y z
N MET A 1 -3.26 -8.81 31.47
CA MET A 1 -3.49 -8.49 30.06
C MET A 1 -3.79 -7.01 29.94
N PRO A 2 -2.93 -6.16 29.37
CA PRO A 2 -3.23 -4.74 29.24
C PRO A 2 -4.35 -4.55 28.21
N GLY A 3 -5.52 -4.09 28.66
CA GLY A 3 -6.67 -3.80 27.83
C GLY A 3 -6.50 -2.48 27.08
N GLN A 4 -6.70 -2.50 25.77
CA GLN A 4 -6.81 -1.30 24.95
C GLN A 4 -7.95 -0.41 25.50
N LEU A 5 -7.62 0.85 25.79
CA LEU A 5 -8.56 1.91 26.19
C LEU A 5 -9.62 2.09 25.09
N ALA A 6 -10.77 1.43 25.27
CA ALA A 6 -11.91 1.45 24.38
C ALA A 6 -12.74 2.73 24.58
N LEU A 7 -12.26 3.85 24.06
CA LEU A 7 -13.09 5.03 23.86
C LEU A 7 -14.07 4.74 22.72
N ASN A 8 -15.27 4.28 23.06
CA ASN A 8 -16.49 4.24 22.24
C ASN A 8 -16.30 3.91 20.74
N ARG A 9 -15.39 2.99 20.42
CA ARG A 9 -15.21 2.51 19.04
C ARG A 9 -16.18 1.36 18.83
N PRO A 10 -17.00 1.39 17.75
CA PRO A 10 -17.78 0.21 17.39
C PRO A 10 -16.83 -0.98 17.30
N GLN A 11 -17.23 -2.11 17.92
CA GLN A 11 -16.39 -3.31 17.90
C GLN A 11 -16.06 -3.66 16.45
N PRO A 12 -14.79 -3.65 16.05
CA PRO A 12 -14.44 -4.01 14.69
C PRO A 12 -14.85 -5.45 14.43
N LYS A 13 -15.47 -5.71 13.27
CA LYS A 13 -15.72 -7.07 12.80
C LYS A 13 -14.39 -7.86 12.86
N LYS A 14 -14.44 -9.15 13.16
CA LYS A 14 -13.27 -10.04 13.21
C LYS A 14 -13.10 -10.83 11.91
N GLY A 15 -11.94 -11.44 11.71
CA GLY A 15 -11.68 -12.31 10.57
C GLY A 15 -11.91 -11.62 9.22
N ALA A 16 -12.36 -12.38 8.22
CA ALA A 16 -12.61 -11.87 6.86
C ALA A 16 -13.51 -10.62 6.81
N ALA A 17 -14.60 -10.59 7.59
CA ALA A 17 -15.50 -9.45 7.60
C ALA A 17 -14.84 -8.19 8.19
N GLY A 18 -13.93 -8.38 9.16
CA GLY A 18 -13.06 -7.35 9.71
C GLY A 18 -12.10 -6.78 8.68
N VAL A 19 -11.38 -7.66 7.98
CA VAL A 19 -10.42 -7.26 6.93
C VAL A 19 -11.12 -6.46 5.82
N ARG A 20 -12.29 -6.93 5.35
CA ARG A 20 -13.08 -6.21 4.33
C ARG A 20 -13.54 -4.83 4.83
N ALA A 21 -14.06 -4.76 6.05
CA ALA A 21 -14.52 -3.50 6.64
C ALA A 21 -13.34 -2.53 6.87
N LEU A 22 -12.17 -3.05 7.26
CA LEU A 22 -10.95 -2.27 7.40
C LEU A 22 -10.53 -1.68 6.06
N LEU A 23 -10.46 -2.48 4.99
CA LEU A 23 -10.10 -1.98 3.66
C LEU A 23 -11.09 -0.91 3.18
N ALA A 24 -12.40 -1.15 3.36
CA ALA A 24 -13.43 -0.16 3.00
C ALA A 24 -13.24 1.17 3.75
N ARG A 25 -12.83 1.12 5.02
CA ARG A 25 -12.56 2.32 5.84
C ARG A 25 -11.26 3.02 5.44
N LEU A 26 -10.18 2.28 5.19
CA LEU A 26 -8.88 2.83 4.82
C LEU A 26 -8.82 3.29 3.36
N ARG A 27 -9.69 2.73 2.50
CA ARG A 27 -9.78 2.92 1.04
C ARG A 27 -8.62 2.35 0.24
N CYS A 28 -7.43 2.30 0.81
CA CYS A 28 -6.26 1.62 0.27
C CYS A 28 -5.34 1.15 1.40
N ILE A 29 -4.55 0.12 1.14
CA ILE A 29 -3.44 -0.31 1.97
C ILE A 29 -2.24 -0.42 1.03
N GLN A 30 -1.14 0.23 1.39
CA GLN A 30 0.08 0.20 0.58
C GLN A 30 0.67 -1.20 0.58
N LEU A 31 1.03 -1.69 -0.62
CA LEU A 31 1.90 -2.85 -0.74
C LEU A 31 3.34 -2.35 -0.72
N ASP A 32 4.08 -2.76 0.28
CA ASP A 32 5.49 -2.44 0.45
C ASP A 32 6.32 -3.71 0.27
N PRO A 33 7.42 -3.69 -0.51
CA PRO A 33 8.27 -4.86 -0.73
C PRO A 33 9.03 -5.33 0.53
N LEU A 34 9.05 -4.57 1.62
CA LEU A 34 9.66 -4.98 2.88
C LEU A 34 8.81 -6.05 3.59
N ASP A 35 9.38 -7.25 3.81
CA ASP A 35 8.72 -8.39 4.46
C ASP A 35 9.57 -9.06 5.57
N THR A 36 10.44 -8.32 6.26
CA THR A 36 11.23 -8.89 7.37
C THR A 36 10.35 -9.37 8.54
N LEU A 37 9.20 -8.75 8.76
CA LEU A 37 8.26 -9.09 9.85
C LEU A 37 6.84 -9.42 9.34
N GLY A 38 6.62 -9.43 8.03
CA GLY A 38 5.29 -9.29 7.43
C GLY A 38 5.27 -8.15 6.42
N THR A 39 4.49 -8.31 5.36
CA THR A 39 4.23 -7.21 4.43
C THR A 39 3.55 -6.06 5.16
N ASN A 40 3.67 -4.83 4.65
CA ASN A 40 2.92 -3.71 5.22
C ASN A 40 1.40 -4.00 5.32
N ALA A 41 0.84 -4.74 4.35
CA ALA A 41 -0.56 -5.16 4.37
C ALA A 41 -0.88 -6.09 5.54
N ASP A 42 0.01 -7.03 5.86
CA ASP A 42 -0.11 -7.89 7.05
C ASP A 42 -0.06 -7.05 8.32
N LEU A 43 0.97 -6.21 8.46
CA LEU A 43 1.21 -5.42 9.67
C LEU A 43 0.04 -4.48 9.98
N VAL A 44 -0.45 -3.76 8.95
CA VAL A 44 -1.60 -2.84 9.11
C VAL A 44 -2.86 -3.57 9.55
N THR A 45 -3.11 -4.76 8.99
CA THR A 45 -4.32 -5.54 9.23
C THR A 45 -4.27 -6.25 10.58
N LEU A 46 -3.17 -6.92 10.90
CA LEU A 46 -2.94 -7.60 12.18
C LEU A 46 -3.02 -6.64 13.38
N ALA A 47 -2.64 -5.38 13.21
CA ALA A 47 -2.75 -4.38 14.25
C ALA A 47 -4.20 -3.87 14.50
N ARG A 48 -5.16 -4.20 13.62
CA ARG A 48 -6.49 -3.56 13.60
C ARG A 48 -7.67 -4.53 13.52
N VAL A 49 -7.42 -5.79 13.20
CA VAL A 49 -8.45 -6.83 13.05
C VAL A 49 -8.04 -8.06 13.85
N ASP A 50 -8.88 -8.46 14.79
CA ASP A 50 -8.69 -9.70 15.54
C ASP A 50 -9.08 -10.93 14.71
N GLY A 51 -8.51 -12.07 15.06
CA GLY A 51 -8.89 -13.37 14.51
C GLY A 51 -8.38 -13.62 13.11
N ILE A 52 -7.19 -13.11 12.79
CA ILE A 52 -6.47 -13.34 11.54
C ILE A 52 -4.98 -13.63 11.82
N ALA A 53 -4.32 -14.27 10.86
CA ALA A 53 -2.89 -14.54 10.84
C ALA A 53 -2.20 -13.88 9.62
N LYS A 54 -0.86 -13.95 9.57
CA LYS A 54 -0.07 -13.49 8.41
C LYS A 54 -0.60 -14.16 7.13
N GLY A 55 -0.82 -13.38 6.08
CA GLY A 55 -1.37 -13.82 4.80
C GLY A 55 -2.91 -13.77 4.70
N ASP A 56 -3.63 -13.69 5.82
CA ASP A 56 -5.10 -13.66 5.80
C ASP A 56 -5.65 -12.39 5.16
N VAL A 57 -4.91 -11.29 5.20
CA VAL A 57 -5.27 -10.05 4.48
C VAL A 57 -5.46 -10.34 2.98
N TYR A 58 -4.53 -11.08 2.38
CA TYR A 58 -4.59 -11.45 0.97
C TYR A 58 -5.68 -12.49 0.72
N ARG A 59 -5.75 -13.55 1.54
CA ARG A 59 -6.77 -14.61 1.38
C ARG A 59 -8.19 -14.07 1.51
N HIS A 60 -8.40 -13.10 2.38
CA HIS A 60 -9.70 -12.51 2.58
C HIS A 60 -10.02 -11.49 1.50
N LEU A 61 -9.07 -10.71 1.00
CA LEU A 61 -9.36 -9.68 0.00
C LEU A 61 -9.34 -10.19 -1.45
N LEU A 62 -8.49 -11.16 -1.76
CA LEU A 62 -8.24 -11.63 -3.11
C LEU A 62 -8.65 -13.10 -3.31
N PRO A 63 -9.31 -13.42 -4.43
CA PRO A 63 -9.93 -12.49 -5.39
C PRO A 63 -11.28 -11.92 -4.88
N GLY A 64 -11.78 -10.88 -5.55
CA GLY A 64 -13.20 -10.49 -5.48
C GLY A 64 -13.56 -9.36 -4.50
N HIS A 65 -12.66 -8.96 -3.60
CA HIS A 65 -12.92 -7.89 -2.64
C HIS A 65 -11.85 -6.79 -2.61
N ALA A 66 -10.76 -6.98 -3.33
CA ALA A 66 -9.77 -5.99 -3.69
C ALA A 66 -9.14 -6.38 -5.05
N PHE A 67 -8.29 -5.50 -5.58
CA PHE A 67 -7.36 -5.82 -6.65
C PHE A 67 -6.13 -4.95 -6.55
N GLU A 68 -5.07 -5.34 -7.24
CA GLU A 68 -3.80 -4.64 -7.23
C GLU A 68 -3.72 -3.49 -8.26
N HIS A 69 -3.28 -2.29 -7.85
CA HIS A 69 -3.18 -1.07 -8.66
C HIS A 69 -2.15 -0.06 -8.11
N PHE A 70 -2.10 1.15 -8.69
CA PHE A 70 -1.31 2.29 -8.23
C PHE A 70 -2.18 3.53 -7.84
N ALA A 71 -2.07 4.10 -6.62
CA ALA A 71 -2.77 5.30 -6.10
C ALA A 71 -1.93 6.24 -5.20
N LYS A 72 -1.46 7.36 -5.78
CA LYS A 72 -0.58 8.41 -5.23
C LYS A 72 0.86 7.96 -4.90
N GLU A 73 1.02 6.86 -4.18
CA GLU A 73 2.11 5.91 -4.40
C GLU A 73 1.56 4.73 -5.20
N ARG A 74 2.33 3.69 -5.46
CA ARG A 74 1.85 2.52 -6.19
C ARG A 74 0.86 1.67 -5.33
N CYS A 75 -0.37 2.15 -5.14
CA CYS A 75 -1.48 1.54 -4.39
C CYS A 75 -2.67 0.92 -5.15
N LEU A 76 -3.12 -0.21 -4.62
CA LEU A 76 -4.29 -0.97 -5.01
C LEU A 76 -5.59 -0.16 -4.80
N LEU A 77 -6.43 -0.03 -5.83
CA LEU A 77 -7.70 0.72 -5.75
C LEU A 77 -8.89 -0.25 -5.85
N PRO A 78 -10.11 0.17 -5.49
CA PRO A 78 -11.34 -0.50 -5.91
C PRO A 78 -11.82 -0.01 -7.30
N ALA A 79 -12.62 -0.79 -8.01
CA ALA A 79 -12.86 -0.59 -9.45
C ALA A 79 -13.83 0.55 -9.66
N SER A 80 -14.72 0.71 -8.67
CA SER A 80 -15.54 1.88 -8.45
C SER A 80 -14.76 3.19 -8.40
N ALA A 81 -13.44 3.15 -8.17
CA ALA A 81 -12.61 4.34 -8.14
C ALA A 81 -12.16 4.82 -9.54
N PHE A 82 -12.19 3.96 -10.57
CA PHE A 82 -11.68 4.28 -11.92
C PHE A 82 -12.22 5.59 -12.53
N PRO A 83 -13.52 5.92 -12.43
CA PRO A 83 -14.05 7.18 -12.95
C PRO A 83 -13.38 8.43 -12.39
N TYR A 84 -12.88 8.39 -11.16
CA TYR A 84 -12.24 9.52 -10.49
C TYR A 84 -10.80 9.75 -10.94
N TYR A 85 -10.12 8.72 -11.48
CA TYR A 85 -8.70 8.79 -11.84
C TYR A 85 -8.44 8.82 -13.35
N ARG A 86 -9.40 8.42 -14.19
CA ARG A 86 -9.19 8.26 -15.65
C ARG A 86 -8.67 9.51 -16.38
N ARG A 87 -9.07 10.72 -15.95
CA ARG A 87 -8.59 11.98 -16.55
C ARG A 87 -7.16 12.29 -16.13
N GLN A 88 -6.91 12.25 -14.82
CA GLN A 88 -5.57 12.48 -14.27
C GLN A 88 -4.56 11.47 -14.85
N ALA A 89 -4.96 10.20 -14.99
CA ALA A 89 -4.18 9.13 -15.62
C ALA A 89 -3.67 9.49 -17.04
N ALA A 90 -4.49 10.20 -17.82
CA ALA A 90 -4.16 10.63 -19.17
C ALA A 90 -3.33 11.92 -19.21
N GLU A 91 -3.54 12.83 -18.25
CA GLU A 91 -3.00 14.20 -18.25
C GLU A 91 -1.60 14.34 -17.63
N THR A 92 -1.09 13.31 -16.95
CA THR A 92 0.03 13.48 -16.02
C THR A 92 1.24 12.60 -16.38
N PRO A 93 1.81 12.68 -17.60
CA PRO A 93 2.82 11.72 -18.11
C PRO A 93 4.12 11.60 -17.28
N TRP A 94 4.40 12.50 -16.34
CA TRP A 94 5.62 12.53 -15.51
C TRP A 94 5.81 11.34 -14.55
N TRP A 95 4.81 10.48 -14.38
CA TRP A 95 4.93 9.20 -13.69
C TRP A 95 5.50 8.06 -14.55
N ARG A 96 5.78 8.31 -15.84
CA ARG A 96 6.55 7.40 -16.68
C ARG A 96 8.02 7.44 -16.24
N LEU A 97 8.41 6.48 -15.39
CA LEU A 97 9.77 6.38 -14.87
C LEU A 97 10.83 6.36 -15.99
N GLY A 98 10.53 5.72 -17.13
CA GLY A 98 11.38 5.72 -18.32
C GLY A 98 11.68 7.13 -18.84
N ASP A 99 10.64 7.90 -19.18
CA ASP A 99 10.75 9.28 -19.65
C ASP A 99 11.43 10.21 -18.62
N ARG A 100 11.35 9.88 -17.31
CA ARG A 100 11.98 10.66 -16.25
C ARG A 100 13.47 10.34 -16.10
N LEU A 101 13.87 9.08 -16.30
CA LEU A 101 15.26 8.65 -16.28
C LEU A 101 16.01 9.10 -17.55
N GLU A 102 15.34 9.13 -18.71
CA GLU A 102 15.90 9.67 -19.96
C GLU A 102 16.23 11.17 -19.89
N ARG A 103 15.61 11.91 -18.96
CA ARG A 103 15.87 13.34 -18.73
C ARG A 103 17.08 13.62 -17.83
N LEU A 104 17.61 12.61 -17.15
CA LEU A 104 18.78 12.78 -16.31
C LEU A 104 20.03 12.56 -17.15
N ALA A 105 20.97 13.50 -17.07
CA ALA A 105 22.29 13.30 -17.65
C ALA A 105 22.94 12.07 -16.97
N PRO A 106 23.52 11.11 -17.71
CA PRO A 106 24.06 9.86 -17.16
C PRO A 106 25.01 10.07 -15.98
N GLN A 107 25.77 11.17 -16.01
CA GLN A 107 26.75 11.54 -14.99
C GLN A 107 26.12 11.90 -13.64
N VAL A 108 24.84 12.30 -13.62
CA VAL A 108 24.11 12.61 -12.38
C VAL A 108 23.79 11.32 -11.64
N LEU A 109 23.37 10.28 -12.35
CA LEU A 109 23.08 8.98 -11.76
C LEU A 109 24.35 8.36 -11.19
N GLU A 110 25.44 8.38 -11.95
CA GLU A 110 26.75 7.87 -11.53
C GLU A 110 27.24 8.54 -10.24
N ARG A 111 27.20 9.88 -10.15
CA ARG A 111 27.63 10.61 -8.96
C ARG A 111 26.80 10.32 -7.71
N VAL A 112 25.48 10.18 -7.86
CA VAL A 112 24.60 9.84 -6.73
C VAL A 112 24.92 8.44 -6.21
N LEU A 113 25.15 7.48 -7.11
CA LEU A 113 25.54 6.12 -6.73
C LEU A 113 26.91 6.10 -6.02
N GLU A 114 27.87 6.89 -6.49
CA GLU A 114 29.20 7.01 -5.90
C GLU A 114 29.16 7.59 -4.48
N GLU A 115 28.36 8.64 -4.26
CA GLU A 115 28.18 9.27 -2.94
C GLU A 115 27.55 8.30 -1.94
N VAL A 116 26.48 7.59 -2.33
CA VAL A 116 25.83 6.60 -1.47
C VAL A 116 26.78 5.43 -1.16
N ALA A 117 27.58 4.99 -2.12
CA ALA A 117 28.56 3.92 -1.91
C ALA A 117 29.67 4.33 -0.92
N THR A 118 30.10 5.59 -0.96
CA THR A 118 31.19 6.08 -0.10
C THR A 118 30.71 6.52 1.28
N ARG A 119 29.51 7.09 1.39
CA ARG A 119 29.03 7.72 2.63
C ARG A 119 27.83 7.04 3.27
N GLY A 120 27.24 6.07 2.60
CA GLY A 120 25.99 5.44 3.01
C GLY A 120 24.76 6.29 2.67
N PRO A 121 23.56 5.77 2.96
CA PRO A 121 22.30 6.48 2.80
C PRO A 121 22.07 7.59 3.84
#